data_AF-A0A2P6R936-F1
#
_entry.id   AF-A0A2P6R936-F1
#
_cell.length_a   1.000
_cell.length_b   1.000
_cell.length_c   1.000
_cell.angle_alpha   90.00
_cell.angle_beta   90.00
_cell.angle_gamma   90.00
#
_symmetry.space_group_name_H-M   'P 1'
#
loop_
_entity.id
_entity.type
_entity.pdbx_description
1 polymer ?
#
loop_
_entity_poly.entity_id
_entity_poly.type
_entity_poly.pdbx_seq_one_letter_code
_entity_poly.pdbx_strand_id
1 'polypeptide(L)'
;MDSKKCLDASAGNKERLRWTQELHDMFVEAVTKLGGPDRATPKGILKAMGVPGLTIYHIKSHLQKYRISKFVPETTSSNLQRKNISEILPNFGTTSAAQLNEALHLMHIQVQRRLSDQLEVYTRSYRNYK
;
A
#
# COMPACT_ATOMS: atom_id res chain seq x y z
N MET A 1 -2.68 13.24 -49.02
CA MET A 1 -2.54 11.82 -48.69
C MET A 1 -1.37 11.71 -47.71
N ASP A 2 -1.47 11.68 -46.39
CA ASP A 2 -2.60 11.49 -45.48
C ASP A 2 -2.24 12.05 -44.10
N SER A 3 -3.15 12.88 -43.59
CA SER A 3 -3.14 13.41 -42.23
C SER A 3 -3.31 12.27 -41.21
N LYS A 4 -2.24 11.91 -40.48
CA LYS A 4 -2.38 11.07 -39.28
C LYS A 4 -2.81 11.93 -38.09
N LYS A 5 -4.12 12.10 -38.01
CA LYS A 5 -4.89 12.72 -36.92
C LYS A 5 -4.63 11.98 -35.60
N CYS A 6 -3.94 12.64 -34.66
CA CYS A 6 -3.93 12.26 -33.25
C CYS A 6 -5.29 12.61 -32.63
N LEU A 7 -6.08 11.59 -32.29
CA LEU A 7 -7.19 11.63 -31.32
C LEU A 7 -7.24 10.21 -30.74
N ASP A 8 -7.13 10.01 -29.44
CA ASP A 8 -8.29 10.20 -28.58
C ASP A 8 -7.87 10.55 -27.14
N ALA A 9 -8.12 11.81 -26.80
CA ALA A 9 -8.29 12.26 -25.44
C ALA A 9 -9.72 11.91 -24.99
N SER A 10 -9.98 10.66 -24.62
CA SER A 10 -11.16 10.30 -23.85
C SER A 10 -10.77 10.10 -22.39
N ALA A 11 -10.46 11.24 -21.77
CA ALA A 11 -10.53 11.44 -20.32
C ALA A 11 -12.00 11.70 -19.95
N GLY A 12 -12.87 10.72 -20.18
CA GLY A 12 -14.24 10.71 -19.68
C GLY A 12 -14.37 9.56 -18.70
N ASN A 13 -14.73 9.86 -17.45
CA ASN A 13 -15.11 8.93 -16.38
C ASN A 13 -15.23 7.47 -16.81
N LYS A 14 -14.12 6.72 -16.80
CA LYS A 14 -14.17 5.27 -16.95
C LYS A 14 -14.84 4.75 -15.68
N GLU A 15 -16.15 4.52 -15.78
CA GLU A 15 -16.97 3.96 -14.72
C GLU A 15 -16.18 2.84 -14.05
N ARG A 16 -15.97 2.99 -12.75
CA ARG A 16 -15.08 2.12 -12.00
C ARG A 16 -15.61 0.70 -12.12
N LEU A 17 -14.84 -0.18 -12.76
CA LEU A 17 -15.26 -1.55 -13.03
C LEU A 17 -15.68 -2.23 -11.73
N ARG A 18 -16.92 -2.74 -11.70
CA ARG A 18 -17.45 -3.54 -10.61
C ARG A 18 -17.19 -5.01 -10.90
N TRP A 19 -16.43 -5.65 -10.00
CA TRP A 19 -16.29 -7.10 -10.00
C TRP A 19 -17.58 -7.73 -9.46
N THR A 20 -18.51 -8.06 -10.36
CA THR A 20 -19.69 -8.86 -10.06
C THR A 20 -19.29 -10.32 -9.84
N GLN A 21 -20.19 -11.12 -9.24
CA GLN A 21 -19.93 -12.54 -9.00
C GLN A 21 -19.67 -13.30 -10.31
N GLU A 22 -20.49 -13.06 -11.34
CA GLU A 22 -20.32 -13.68 -12.67
C GLU A 22 -18.95 -13.37 -13.29
N LEU A 23 -18.49 -12.11 -13.17
CA LEU A 23 -17.20 -11.68 -13.69
C LEU A 23 -16.05 -12.30 -12.88
N HIS A 24 -16.24 -12.48 -11.58
CA HIS A 24 -15.30 -13.22 -10.72
C HIS A 24 -15.23 -14.70 -11.09
N ASP A 25 -16.35 -15.36 -11.34
CA ASP A 25 -16.40 -16.79 -11.66
C ASP A 25 -15.69 -17.08 -12.99
N MET A 26 -15.93 -16.26 -14.02
CA MET A 26 -15.18 -16.31 -15.28
C MET A 26 -13.68 -16.09 -15.07
N PHE A 27 -13.30 -15.20 -14.16
CA PHE A 27 -11.89 -14.97 -13.81
C PHE A 27 -11.27 -16.20 -13.14
N VAL A 28 -11.96 -16.84 -12.20
CA VAL A 28 -11.47 -18.05 -11.51
C VAL A 28 -11.35 -19.21 -12.50
N GLU A 29 -12.30 -19.37 -13.40
CA GLU A 29 -12.24 -20.36 -14.47
C GLU A 29 -11.04 -20.11 -15.39
N ALA A 30 -10.82 -18.86 -15.82
CA ALA A 30 -9.67 -18.48 -16.63
C ALA A 30 -8.33 -18.72 -15.91
N VAL A 31 -8.24 -18.41 -14.63
CA VAL A 31 -7.05 -18.69 -13.81
C VAL A 31 -6.79 -20.20 -13.71
N THR A 32 -7.85 -20.98 -13.51
CA THR A 32 -7.78 -22.45 -13.43
C THR A 32 -7.31 -23.06 -14.75
N LYS A 33 -7.87 -22.59 -15.89
CA LYS A 33 -7.44 -22.99 -17.25
C LYS A 33 -5.97 -22.67 -17.53
N LEU A 34 -5.44 -21.59 -16.93
CA LEU A 34 -4.04 -21.17 -17.10
C LEU A 34 -3.06 -21.83 -16.10
N GLY A 35 -3.50 -22.86 -15.37
CA GLY A 35 -2.65 -23.62 -14.46
C GLY A 35 -2.50 -23.01 -13.08
N GLY A 36 -3.51 -22.25 -12.62
CA GLY A 36 -3.60 -21.73 -11.26
C GLY A 36 -3.07 -20.30 -11.08
N PRO A 37 -3.24 -19.73 -9.87
CA PRO A 37 -2.93 -18.33 -9.58
C PRO A 37 -1.48 -17.95 -9.88
N ASP A 38 -0.51 -18.84 -9.67
CA ASP A 38 0.92 -18.54 -9.87
C ASP A 38 1.32 -18.47 -11.35
N ARG A 39 0.73 -19.31 -12.19
CA ARG A 39 1.06 -19.41 -13.63
C ARG A 39 0.21 -18.50 -14.51
N ALA A 40 -0.98 -18.13 -14.06
CA ALA A 40 -1.87 -17.28 -14.83
C ALA A 40 -1.27 -15.88 -15.07
N THR A 41 -1.24 -15.43 -16.33
CA THR A 41 -0.76 -14.09 -16.70
C THR A 41 -1.95 -13.15 -16.95
N PRO A 42 -1.85 -11.84 -16.63
CA PRO A 42 -2.95 -10.90 -16.87
C PRO A 42 -3.40 -10.84 -18.33
N LYS A 43 -2.48 -10.98 -19.29
CA LYS A 43 -2.81 -11.05 -20.73
C LYS A 43 -3.57 -12.33 -21.08
N GLY A 44 -3.13 -13.47 -20.53
CA GLY A 44 -3.81 -14.76 -20.73
C GLY A 44 -5.22 -14.75 -20.18
N ILE A 45 -5.40 -14.24 -18.96
CA ILE A 45 -6.72 -14.15 -18.31
C ILE A 45 -7.63 -13.21 -19.10
N LEU A 46 -7.14 -12.05 -19.51
CA LEU A 46 -7.92 -11.10 -20.32
C LEU A 46 -8.43 -11.74 -21.61
N LYS A 47 -7.57 -12.48 -22.31
CA LYS A 47 -7.93 -13.19 -23.54
C LYS A 47 -8.93 -14.32 -23.27
N ALA A 48 -8.77 -15.04 -22.17
CA ALA A 48 -9.64 -16.15 -21.80
C ALA A 48 -11.05 -15.69 -21.37
N MET A 49 -11.17 -14.52 -20.73
CA MET A 49 -12.46 -13.96 -20.33
C MET A 49 -13.20 -13.30 -21.49
N GLY A 50 -12.48 -12.67 -22.44
CA GLY A 50 -13.09 -12.11 -23.66
C GLY A 50 -14.14 -11.01 -23.43
N VAL A 51 -14.24 -10.45 -22.22
CA VAL A 51 -15.28 -9.46 -21.86
C VAL A 51 -14.94 -8.09 -22.45
N PRO A 52 -15.83 -7.46 -23.23
CA PRO A 52 -15.62 -6.13 -23.78
C PRO A 52 -15.56 -5.08 -22.65
N GLY A 53 -14.66 -4.10 -22.77
CA GLY A 53 -14.45 -3.07 -21.74
C GLY A 53 -13.56 -3.50 -20.56
N LEU A 54 -13.20 -4.78 -20.47
CA LEU A 54 -12.20 -5.25 -19.52
C LEU A 54 -10.80 -4.89 -20.02
N THR A 55 -9.94 -4.40 -19.13
CA THR A 55 -8.56 -4.03 -19.46
C THR A 55 -7.59 -4.88 -18.68
N ILE A 56 -6.35 -4.97 -19.18
CA ILE A 56 -5.28 -5.68 -18.47
C ILE A 56 -5.02 -5.12 -17.07
N TYR A 57 -5.30 -3.83 -16.84
CA TYR A 57 -5.14 -3.19 -15.54
C TYR A 57 -6.15 -3.71 -14.51
N HIS A 58 -7.41 -3.89 -14.92
CA HIS A 58 -8.44 -4.50 -14.08
C HIS A 58 -8.06 -5.92 -13.68
N ILE A 59 -7.58 -6.71 -14.65
CA ILE A 59 -7.10 -8.07 -14.41
C ILE A 59 -5.87 -8.08 -13.51
N LYS A 60 -4.90 -7.19 -13.73
CA LYS A 60 -3.66 -7.14 -12.95
C LYS A 60 -3.94 -6.84 -11.49
N SER A 61 -4.73 -5.81 -11.19
CA SER A 61 -5.07 -5.44 -9.82
C SER A 61 -5.89 -6.53 -9.12
N HIS A 62 -6.82 -7.16 -9.83
CA HIS A 62 -7.63 -8.24 -9.28
C HIS A 62 -6.84 -9.54 -9.09
N LEU A 63 -5.97 -9.92 -10.03
CA LEU A 63 -5.07 -11.07 -9.92
C LEU A 63 -4.08 -10.89 -8.76
N GLN A 64 -3.56 -9.67 -8.58
CA GLN A 64 -2.71 -9.35 -7.44
C GLN A 64 -3.46 -9.59 -6.11
N LYS A 65 -4.68 -9.08 -5.98
CA LYS A 65 -5.52 -9.32 -4.79
C LYS A 65 -5.82 -10.81 -4.62
N TYR A 66 -6.20 -11.50 -5.71
CA TYR A 66 -6.55 -12.91 -5.71
C TYR A 66 -5.40 -13.80 -5.26
N ARG A 67 -4.17 -13.54 -5.74
CA ARG A 67 -2.96 -14.23 -5.30
C ARG A 67 -2.76 -14.06 -3.80
N ILE A 68 -2.80 -12.84 -3.29
CA ILE A 68 -2.61 -12.57 -1.85
C ILE A 68 -3.66 -13.33 -1.01
N SER A 69 -4.92 -13.38 -1.46
CA SER A 69 -5.99 -14.08 -0.74
C SER A 69 -5.93 -15.61 -0.82
N LYS A 70 -5.44 -16.17 -1.94
CA LYS A 70 -5.31 -17.64 -2.13
C LYS A 70 -3.98 -18.19 -1.66
N PHE A 71 -2.97 -17.35 -1.47
CA PHE A 71 -1.70 -17.70 -0.84
C PHE A 71 -1.80 -17.70 0.69
N VAL A 72 -2.85 -18.34 1.23
CA VAL A 72 -2.89 -18.83 2.61
C VAL A 72 -2.60 -20.32 2.49
N PRO A 73 -1.33 -20.75 2.63
CA PRO A 73 -0.96 -22.13 2.36
C PRO A 73 -1.40 -23.03 3.50
N GLU A 74 -2.22 -24.03 3.17
CA GLU A 74 -2.43 -25.23 3.95
C GLU A 74 -1.22 -26.18 3.77
N THR A 75 -0.02 -25.64 4.01
CA THR A 75 1.22 -26.42 4.12
C THR A 75 1.87 -26.03 5.43
N THR A 76 1.84 -26.96 6.38
CA THR A 76 2.47 -26.86 7.69
C THR A 76 3.89 -26.28 7.59
N SER A 77 4.18 -25.25 8.38
CA SER A 77 5.53 -24.78 8.74
C SER A 77 6.55 -24.55 7.61
N SER A 78 6.62 -23.34 7.07
CA SER A 78 7.80 -22.45 7.23
C SER A 78 7.73 -21.24 6.30
N ASN A 79 7.62 -20.07 6.93
CA ASN A 79 8.27 -18.83 6.50
C ASN A 79 7.91 -18.24 5.12
N LEU A 80 6.63 -17.99 4.87
CA LEU A 80 6.26 -16.66 4.39
C LEU A 80 5.67 -15.93 5.58
N GLN A 81 6.57 -15.44 6.45
CA GLN A 81 6.21 -14.34 7.30
C GLN A 81 5.51 -13.33 6.38
N ARG A 82 4.23 -13.08 6.66
CA ARG A 82 3.70 -11.73 6.69
C ARG A 82 4.77 -10.95 7.45
N LYS A 83 5.83 -10.51 6.76
CA LYS A 83 6.97 -9.83 7.36
C LYS A 83 6.29 -8.67 8.02
N ASN A 84 6.16 -8.82 9.33
CA ASN A 84 5.46 -7.87 10.15
C ASN A 84 6.16 -6.55 9.81
N ILE A 85 5.45 -5.46 9.59
CA ILE A 85 6.11 -4.20 9.20
C ILE A 85 7.20 -3.84 10.25
N SER A 86 7.06 -4.37 11.47
CA SER A 86 8.07 -4.51 12.52
C SER A 86 9.44 -5.14 12.14
N GLU A 87 9.58 -5.96 11.11
CA GLU A 87 10.86 -6.57 10.72
C GLU A 87 11.60 -5.75 9.66
N ILE A 88 10.86 -4.96 8.88
CA ILE A 88 11.43 -4.08 7.84
C ILE A 88 11.72 -2.70 8.44
N LEU A 89 10.87 -2.24 9.35
CA LEU A 89 11.12 -1.11 10.26
C LEU A 89 10.85 -1.57 11.71
N PRO A 90 11.90 -1.81 12.53
CA PRO A 90 11.76 -2.25 13.92
C PRO A 90 10.91 -1.31 14.79
N ASN A 91 10.75 -0.05 14.36
CA ASN A 91 10.09 0.99 15.13
C ASN A 91 8.68 1.38 14.64
N PHE A 92 8.16 0.76 13.58
CA PHE A 92 6.89 1.21 12.97
C PHE A 92 5.69 0.30 13.28
N GLY A 93 5.94 -0.99 13.55
CA GLY A 93 4.87 -1.98 13.67
C GLY A 93 4.38 -2.27 15.10
N THR A 94 5.17 -1.95 16.12
CA THR A 94 4.98 -2.51 17.48
C THR A 94 5.15 -1.51 18.61
N THR A 95 5.33 -0.22 18.31
CA THR A 95 5.43 0.82 19.34
C THR A 95 4.13 0.82 20.14
N SER A 96 4.20 0.24 21.33
CA SER A 96 3.04 0.19 22.21
C SER A 96 2.60 1.61 22.53
N ALA A 97 1.32 1.79 22.89
CA ALA A 97 0.82 3.08 23.35
C ALA A 97 1.69 3.67 24.49
N ALA A 98 2.29 2.82 25.33
CA ALA A 98 3.22 3.24 26.38
C ALA A 98 4.52 3.84 25.83
N GLN A 99 5.14 3.20 24.83
CA GLN A 99 6.38 3.70 24.21
C GLN A 99 6.16 5.00 23.45
N LEU A 100 4.99 5.17 22.80
CA LEU A 100 4.62 6.43 22.16
C LEU A 100 4.44 7.55 23.20
N ASN A 101 3.74 7.27 24.30
CA ASN A 101 3.57 8.24 25.38
C ASN A 101 4.90 8.63 26.03
N GLU A 102 5.82 7.66 26.22
CA GLU A 102 7.16 7.92 26.74
C GLU A 102 7.98 8.80 25.79
N ALA A 103 7.99 8.48 24.48
CA ALA A 103 8.68 9.29 23.48
C ALA A 103 8.17 10.73 23.43
N LEU A 104 6.84 10.91 23.50
CA LEU A 104 6.22 12.24 23.57
C LEU A 104 6.59 12.99 24.85
N HIS A 105 6.62 12.31 26.00
CA HIS A 105 7.00 12.90 27.27
C HIS A 105 8.46 13.40 27.26
N LEU A 106 9.38 12.59 26.73
CA LEU A 106 10.79 12.96 26.57
C LEU A 106 10.96 14.17 25.64
N MET A 107 10.24 14.20 24.52
CA MET A 107 10.27 15.35 23.62
C MET A 107 9.77 16.62 24.33
N HIS A 108 8.67 16.52 25.08
CA HIS A 108 8.14 17.65 25.85
C HIS A 108 9.17 18.20 26.84
N ILE A 109 9.85 17.33 27.59
CA ILE A 109 10.92 17.72 28.52
C ILE A 109 12.06 18.43 27.78
N GLN A 110 12.49 17.92 26.64
CA GLN A 110 13.58 18.55 25.87
C GLN A 110 13.22 19.95 25.40
N VAL A 111 11.99 20.14 24.92
CA VAL A 111 11.48 21.47 24.51
C VAL A 111 11.45 22.42 25.70
N GLN A 112 10.93 21.98 26.85
CA GLN A 112 10.89 22.78 28.08
C GLN A 112 12.28 23.18 28.57
N ARG A 113 13.26 22.26 28.54
CA ARG A 113 14.65 22.55 28.89
C ARG A 113 15.26 23.60 27.98
N ARG A 114 15.12 23.45 26.66
CA ARG A 114 15.65 24.43 25.69
C ARG A 114 15.05 25.82 25.90
N LEU A 115 13.75 25.90 26.17
CA LEU A 115 13.09 27.18 26.45
C LEU A 115 13.63 27.80 27.75
N SER A 116 13.85 26.97 28.77
CA SER A 116 14.39 27.40 30.06
C SER A 116 15.82 27.92 29.92
N ASP A 117 16.68 27.25 29.16
CA ASP A 117 18.06 27.69 28.90
C ASP A 117 18.11 29.06 28.22
N GLN A 118 17.19 29.31 27.26
CA GLN A 118 17.08 30.62 26.60
C GLN A 118 16.69 31.73 27.60
N LEU A 119 15.76 31.44 28.51
CA LEU A 119 15.38 32.37 29.57
C LEU A 119 16.52 32.60 30.56
N GLU A 120 17.30 31.58 30.92
CA GLU A 120 18.45 31.75 31.80
C GLU A 120 19.52 32.64 31.15
N VAL A 121 19.82 32.46 29.87
CA VAL A 121 20.76 33.32 29.13
C VAL A 121 20.27 34.77 29.13
N TYR A 122 18.98 34.98 28.85
CA TYR A 122 18.36 36.30 28.97
C TYR A 122 18.52 36.84 30.40
N THR A 123 17.99 36.17 31.42
CA THR A 123 18.05 36.62 32.82
C THR A 123 19.49 36.86 33.29
N ARG A 124 20.45 36.02 32.90
CA ARG A 124 21.86 36.17 33.23
C ARG A 124 22.48 37.38 32.55
N SER A 125 22.13 37.64 31.30
CA SER A 125 22.49 38.88 30.61
C SER A 125 22.01 40.08 31.43
N TYR A 126 20.71 40.17 31.74
CA TYR A 126 20.14 41.28 32.54
C TYR A 126 20.70 41.40 33.96
N ARG A 127 21.15 40.30 34.57
CA ARG A 127 21.80 40.31 35.89
C ARG A 127 23.22 40.88 35.87
N ASN A 128 23.96 40.75 34.77
CA ASN A 128 25.33 41.26 34.64
C ASN A 128 25.41 42.72 34.15
N TYR A 129 24.28 43.32 33.76
CA TYR A 129 24.18 44.74 33.37
C TYR A 129 23.75 45.67 34.54
N LYS A 130 23.76 45.16 35.77
CA LYS A 130 23.44 45.91 36.99
C LYS A 130 24.53 45.70 38.03
#